data_AF-A0ABD6DAS5-F1
#
_entry.id   AF-A0ABD6DAS5-F1
#
_cell.length_a   1.000
_cell.length_b   1.000
_cell.length_c   1.000
_cell.angle_alpha   90.00
_cell.angle_beta   90.00
_cell.angle_gamma   90.00
#
_symmetry.space_group_name_H-M   'P 1'
#
loop_
_entity.id
_entity.type
_entity.pdbx_description
1 polymer ?
#
loop_
_entity_poly.entity_id
_entity_poly.type
_entity_poly.pdbx_seq_one_letter_code
_entity_poly.pdbx_strand_id
1 'polypeptide(L)'
;MSPSRDRPRDRDELEERLDELESTLTELRQELRSERRRGPPKPPSLGELLRFTEQYTIPTVIALLEATVQSLELLRRTLRLADPERAVREESEAARSRLDRVGAEAGTQLAGALSELRTALSEADLPENPESRRLIEDARNLTGEIETRLQDAEGTVREQRDRERRTETGRQDDDSTSRDRGVMIDVTDAAADGQDEQSADDAAADDEPPEVDVESELESIKDELDRSQQALDEADKPDADTSPDSQQSDEDTDEPENE
;
A
#
# COMPACT_ATOMS: atom_id res chain seq x y z
N MET A 1 29.33 38.76 68.62
CA MET A 1 28.88 40.04 68.03
C MET A 1 29.92 40.48 67.00
N SER A 2 29.62 40.29 65.72
CA SER A 2 30.40 40.88 64.61
C SER A 2 29.40 41.45 63.60
N PRO A 3 29.64 42.67 63.08
CA PRO A 3 28.59 43.44 62.44
C PRO A 3 28.50 43.16 60.93
N SER A 4 27.28 43.35 60.43
CA SER A 4 26.87 43.33 59.04
C SER A 4 27.78 44.14 58.12
N ARG A 5 28.29 43.53 57.04
CA ARG A 5 29.00 44.23 55.97
C ARG A 5 28.55 43.90 54.53
N ASP A 6 27.60 42.99 54.29
CA ASP A 6 27.23 42.60 52.91
C ASP A 6 25.87 43.09 52.38
N ARG A 7 25.11 43.88 53.15
CA ARG A 7 23.77 44.34 52.71
C ARG A 7 23.70 45.32 51.52
N PRO A 8 24.71 46.16 51.18
CA PRO A 8 24.57 47.07 50.04
C PRO A 8 24.82 46.38 48.70
N ARG A 9 25.78 45.45 48.60
CA ARG A 9 26.16 44.81 47.33
C ARG A 9 25.07 43.88 46.78
N ASP A 10 24.43 43.11 47.65
CA ASP A 10 23.32 42.23 47.26
C ASP A 10 22.09 43.03 46.78
N ARG A 11 21.95 44.27 47.25
CA ARG A 11 20.86 45.15 46.83
C ARG A 11 21.15 45.79 45.46
N ASP A 12 22.39 46.21 45.23
CA ASP A 12 22.81 46.77 43.94
C ASP A 12 22.72 45.70 42.83
N GLU A 13 23.14 44.45 43.10
CA GLU A 13 23.00 43.33 42.14
C GLU A 13 21.53 42.96 41.89
N LEU A 14 20.68 43.05 42.92
CA LEU A 14 19.24 42.81 42.77
C LEU A 14 18.57 43.92 41.94
N GLU A 15 18.96 45.19 42.15
CA GLU A 15 18.47 46.33 41.36
C GLU A 15 18.89 46.19 39.88
N GLU A 16 20.13 45.77 39.59
CA GLU A 16 20.60 45.50 38.23
C GLU A 16 19.82 44.38 37.54
N ARG A 17 19.55 43.27 38.24
CA ARG A 17 18.74 42.17 37.70
C ARG A 17 17.26 42.55 37.51
N LEU A 18 16.73 43.45 38.35
CA LEU A 18 15.37 43.95 38.20
C LEU A 18 15.26 44.91 37.02
N ASP A 19 16.25 45.76 36.79
CA ASP A 19 16.33 46.63 35.61
C ASP A 19 16.44 45.81 34.31
N GLU A 20 17.23 44.74 34.31
CA GLU A 20 17.33 43.82 33.18
C GLU A 20 15.99 43.09 32.94
N LEU A 21 15.31 42.66 34.00
CA LEU A 21 13.99 42.03 33.90
C LEU A 21 12.91 43.02 33.43
N GLU A 22 12.98 44.29 33.85
CA GLU A 22 12.05 45.34 33.40
C GLU A 22 12.28 45.69 31.93
N SER A 23 13.53 45.75 31.49
CA SER A 23 13.90 45.95 30.08
C SER A 23 13.36 44.82 29.20
N THR A 24 13.62 43.57 29.57
CA THR A 24 13.15 42.39 28.83
C THR A 24 11.63 42.26 28.81
N LEU A 25 10.94 42.56 29.93
CA LEU A 25 9.48 42.61 29.97
C LEU A 25 8.91 43.73 29.09
N THR A 26 9.58 44.87 29.02
CA THR A 26 9.18 45.99 28.16
C THR A 26 9.33 45.62 26.69
N GLU A 27 10.43 44.94 26.33
CA GLU A 27 10.67 44.40 24.99
C GLU A 27 9.61 43.37 24.58
N LEU A 28 9.37 42.33 25.41
CA LEU A 28 8.33 41.34 25.14
C LEU A 28 6.93 41.96 25.06
N ARG A 29 6.63 42.96 25.90
CA ARG A 29 5.33 43.65 25.88
C ARG A 29 5.17 44.52 24.63
N GLN A 30 6.26 45.05 24.10
CA GLN A 30 6.29 45.80 22.85
C GLN A 30 6.12 44.87 21.63
N GLU A 31 6.75 43.70 21.66
CA GLU A 31 6.59 42.63 20.67
C GLU A 31 5.15 42.10 20.66
N LEU A 32 4.58 41.75 21.81
CA LEU A 32 3.18 41.31 21.95
C LEU A 32 2.16 42.39 21.52
N ARG A 33 2.45 43.68 21.76
CA ARG A 33 1.61 44.78 21.24
C ARG A 33 1.74 44.95 19.73
N SER A 34 2.89 44.61 19.15
CA SER A 34 3.09 44.61 17.71
C SER A 34 2.36 43.44 17.03
N GLU A 35 2.35 42.26 17.66
CA GLU A 35 1.60 41.09 17.20
C GLU A 35 0.07 41.33 17.26
N ARG A 36 -0.43 42.02 18.29
CA ARG A 36 -1.86 42.42 18.38
C ARG A 36 -2.29 43.45 17.34
N ARG A 37 -1.36 44.11 16.64
CA ARG A 37 -1.65 45.00 15.49
C ARG A 37 -1.63 44.24 14.16
N ARG A 38 -1.32 42.95 14.17
CA ARG A 38 -1.44 42.09 12.99
C ARG A 38 -2.93 41.84 12.77
N GLY A 39 -3.46 42.40 11.69
CA GLY A 39 -4.85 42.23 11.28
C GLY A 39 -5.23 40.76 11.07
N PRO A 40 -6.50 40.48 10.73
CA PRO A 40 -6.97 39.11 10.48
C PRO A 40 -6.01 38.35 9.57
N PRO A 41 -5.84 37.02 9.77
CA PRO A 41 -4.88 36.23 9.02
C PRO A 41 -5.06 36.54 7.53
N LYS A 42 -3.97 37.00 6.90
CA LYS A 42 -4.04 37.32 5.47
C LYS A 42 -4.46 36.04 4.75
N PRO A 43 -5.51 36.10 3.92
CA PRO A 43 -5.87 34.95 3.11
C PRO A 43 -4.66 34.55 2.27
N PRO A 44 -4.45 33.26 2.04
CA PRO A 44 -3.30 32.78 1.28
C PRO A 44 -3.28 33.45 -0.09
N SER A 45 -2.10 33.87 -0.50
CA SER A 45 -1.93 34.46 -1.83
C SER A 45 -2.11 33.39 -2.91
N LEU A 46 -2.56 33.78 -4.10
CA LEU A 46 -2.62 32.88 -5.26
C LEU A 46 -1.27 32.20 -5.54
N GLY A 47 -0.15 32.88 -5.26
CA GLY A 47 1.19 32.31 -5.34
C GLY A 47 1.48 31.24 -4.30
N GLU A 48 0.89 31.32 -3.10
CA GLU A 48 0.98 30.26 -2.08
C GLU A 48 0.14 29.04 -2.43
N LEU A 49 -1.03 29.21 -3.04
CA LEU A 49 -1.84 28.09 -3.53
C LEU A 49 -1.16 27.38 -4.70
N LEU A 50 -0.60 28.14 -5.66
CA LEU A 50 0.18 27.57 -6.75
C LEU A 50 1.39 26.81 -6.22
N ARG A 51 2.13 27.41 -5.28
CA ARG A 51 3.28 26.75 -4.62
C ARG A 51 2.86 25.51 -3.82
N PHE A 52 1.71 25.54 -3.15
CA PHE A 52 1.17 24.38 -2.43
C PHE A 52 0.77 23.26 -3.39
N THR A 53 0.13 23.60 -4.52
CA THR A 53 -0.21 22.60 -5.54
C THR A 53 1.03 22.01 -6.18
N GLU A 54 2.07 22.82 -6.41
CA GLU A 54 3.36 22.36 -6.94
C GLU A 54 4.14 21.50 -5.94
N GLN A 55 4.19 21.90 -4.67
CA GLN A 55 4.98 21.20 -3.65
C GLN A 55 4.31 19.94 -3.11
N TYR A 56 2.98 19.91 -3.07
CA TYR A 56 2.26 18.87 -2.34
C TYR A 56 1.16 18.21 -3.19
N THR A 57 0.22 18.97 -3.75
CA THR A 57 -0.94 18.34 -4.43
C THR A 57 -0.57 17.60 -5.70
N ILE A 58 0.18 18.22 -6.61
CA ILE A 58 0.59 17.62 -7.88
C ILE A 58 1.49 16.39 -7.63
N PRO A 59 2.54 16.45 -6.78
CA PRO A 59 3.32 15.27 -6.45
C PRO A 59 2.50 14.14 -5.84
N THR A 60 1.56 14.43 -4.93
CA THR A 60 0.69 13.41 -4.33
C THR A 60 -0.23 12.78 -5.37
N VAL A 61 -0.85 13.57 -6.25
CA VAL A 61 -1.71 13.04 -7.31
C VAL A 61 -0.89 12.21 -8.31
N ILE A 62 0.32 12.63 -8.66
CA ILE A 62 1.23 11.85 -9.50
C ILE A 62 1.57 10.52 -8.82
N ALA A 63 1.94 10.53 -7.53
CA ALA A 63 2.26 9.32 -6.79
C ALA A 63 1.07 8.34 -6.72
N LEU A 64 -0.15 8.87 -6.52
CA LEU A 64 -1.37 8.06 -6.57
C LEU A 64 -1.56 7.44 -7.96
N LEU A 65 -1.40 8.22 -9.03
CA LEU A 65 -1.52 7.72 -10.39
C LEU A 65 -0.44 6.68 -10.71
N GLU A 66 0.80 6.91 -10.29
CA GLU A 66 1.90 5.96 -10.48
C GLU A 66 1.61 4.64 -9.74
N ALA A 67 1.09 4.70 -8.51
CA ALA A 67 0.65 3.51 -7.77
C ALA A 67 -0.50 2.78 -8.49
N THR A 68 -1.47 3.51 -9.07
CA THR A 68 -2.53 2.89 -9.87
C THR A 68 -2.00 2.23 -11.14
N VAL A 69 -1.07 2.89 -11.85
CA VAL A 69 -0.43 2.33 -13.05
C VAL A 69 0.37 1.08 -12.68
N GLN A 70 1.16 1.13 -11.61
CA GLN A 70 1.90 -0.03 -11.12
C GLN A 70 0.97 -1.19 -10.71
N SER A 71 -0.19 -0.89 -10.12
CA SER A 71 -1.22 -1.89 -9.79
C SER A 71 -1.81 -2.55 -11.04
N LEU A 72 -2.10 -1.76 -12.08
CA LEU A 72 -2.56 -2.25 -13.38
C LEU A 72 -1.49 -3.05 -14.13
N GLU A 73 -0.22 -2.65 -14.03
CA GLU A 73 0.90 -3.44 -14.57
C GLU A 73 1.07 -4.77 -13.84
N LEU A 74 0.85 -4.79 -12.53
CA LEU A 74 0.86 -6.01 -11.73
C LEU A 74 -0.28 -6.94 -12.14
N LEU A 75 -1.48 -6.41 -12.35
CA LEU A 75 -2.61 -7.17 -12.92
C LEU A 75 -2.32 -7.69 -14.34
N ARG A 76 -1.67 -6.88 -15.19
CA ARG A 76 -1.24 -7.35 -16.52
C ARG A 76 -0.23 -8.49 -16.40
N ARG A 77 0.66 -8.43 -15.41
CA ARG A 77 1.66 -9.47 -15.14
C ARG A 77 1.03 -10.76 -14.64
N THR A 78 -0.03 -10.69 -13.83
CA THR A 78 -0.79 -11.88 -13.41
C THR A 78 -1.57 -12.49 -14.58
N LEU A 79 -2.18 -11.68 -15.44
CA LEU A 79 -2.83 -12.15 -16.67
C LEU A 79 -1.83 -12.79 -17.65
N ARG A 80 -0.61 -12.25 -17.79
CA ARG A 80 0.46 -12.90 -18.58
C ARG A 80 0.89 -14.25 -17.99
N LEU A 81 0.73 -14.44 -16.67
CA LEU A 81 1.04 -15.70 -16.00
C LEU A 81 -0.03 -16.78 -16.26
N ALA A 82 -1.28 -16.36 -16.50
CA ALA A 82 -2.39 -17.22 -16.87
C ALA A 82 -2.32 -17.70 -18.35
N ASP A 83 -1.50 -17.05 -19.17
CA ASP A 83 -1.22 -17.46 -20.56
C ASP A 83 0.27 -17.82 -20.78
N PRO A 84 0.77 -18.89 -20.11
CA PRO A 84 2.19 -19.26 -20.12
C PRO A 84 2.65 -19.85 -21.45
N GLU A 85 1.74 -20.36 -22.29
CA GLU A 85 2.08 -21.05 -23.55
C GLU A 85 2.77 -20.12 -24.57
N ARG A 86 2.52 -18.80 -24.50
CA ARG A 86 3.12 -17.81 -25.42
C ARG A 86 4.41 -17.17 -24.90
N ALA A 87 4.70 -17.26 -23.59
CA ALA A 87 5.84 -16.59 -22.97
C ALA A 87 7.06 -17.50 -22.74
N VAL A 88 6.89 -18.83 -22.76
CA VAL A 88 7.89 -19.75 -22.18
C VAL A 88 8.94 -20.28 -23.17
N ARG A 89 8.71 -20.22 -24.50
CA ARG A 89 9.54 -20.98 -25.45
C ARG A 89 10.97 -20.46 -25.73
N GLU A 90 11.33 -19.23 -25.38
CA GLU A 90 12.69 -18.71 -25.70
C GLU A 90 13.29 -17.70 -24.70
N GLU A 91 12.49 -17.07 -23.83
CA GLU A 91 12.93 -15.94 -22.97
C GLU A 91 13.15 -16.32 -21.48
N SER A 92 13.00 -17.60 -21.12
CA SER A 92 12.72 -18.00 -19.74
C SER A 92 13.92 -18.04 -18.79
N GLU A 93 15.09 -18.55 -19.20
CA GLU A 93 16.23 -18.70 -18.27
C GLU A 93 16.97 -17.38 -17.99
N ALA A 94 17.21 -16.58 -19.03
CA ALA A 94 17.90 -15.30 -18.87
C ALA A 94 17.06 -14.28 -18.10
N ALA A 95 15.74 -14.25 -18.33
CA ALA A 95 14.82 -13.38 -17.60
C ALA A 95 14.66 -13.82 -16.14
N ARG A 96 14.58 -15.13 -15.86
CA ARG A 96 14.56 -15.68 -14.48
C ARG A 96 15.84 -15.34 -13.72
N SER A 97 17.02 -15.59 -14.29
CA SER A 97 18.31 -15.25 -13.66
C SER A 97 18.47 -13.76 -13.35
N ARG A 98 17.89 -12.89 -14.18
CA ARG A 98 17.88 -11.43 -13.96
C ARG A 98 16.91 -11.03 -12.84
N LEU A 99 15.72 -11.63 -12.81
CA LEU A 99 14.74 -11.42 -11.74
C LEU A 99 15.24 -11.94 -10.39
N ASP A 100 15.89 -13.11 -10.35
CA ASP A 100 16.45 -13.68 -9.12
C ASP A 100 17.57 -12.79 -8.55
N ARG A 101 18.39 -12.18 -9.42
CA ARG A 101 19.45 -11.27 -9.00
C ARG A 101 18.89 -9.96 -8.43
N VAL A 102 17.86 -9.40 -9.07
CA VAL A 102 17.18 -8.18 -8.59
C VAL A 102 16.39 -8.45 -7.31
N GLY A 103 15.73 -9.61 -7.19
CA GLY A 103 15.00 -10.02 -6.00
C GLY A 103 15.90 -10.22 -4.79
N ALA A 104 17.07 -10.85 -4.97
CA ALA A 104 18.05 -10.99 -3.90
C ALA A 104 18.63 -9.64 -3.44
N GLU A 105 18.93 -8.74 -4.39
CA GLU A 105 19.43 -7.40 -4.07
C GLU A 105 18.40 -6.56 -3.33
N ALA A 106 17.15 -6.56 -3.79
CA ALA A 106 16.04 -5.88 -3.13
C ALA A 106 15.76 -6.45 -1.73
N GLY A 107 15.82 -7.78 -1.57
CA GLY A 107 15.70 -8.44 -0.27
C GLY A 107 16.79 -8.01 0.71
N THR A 108 18.04 -7.92 0.23
CA THR A 108 19.17 -7.47 1.06
C THR A 108 19.03 -6.00 1.48
N GLN A 109 18.58 -5.13 0.56
CA GLN A 109 18.34 -3.72 0.86
C GLN A 109 17.18 -3.52 1.85
N LEU A 110 16.11 -4.30 1.71
CA LEU A 110 14.96 -4.29 2.62
C LEU A 110 15.34 -4.80 4.00
N ALA A 111 16.10 -5.89 4.09
CA ALA A 111 16.65 -6.38 5.36
C ALA A 111 17.51 -5.32 6.06
N GLY A 112 18.34 -4.60 5.29
CA GLY A 112 19.11 -3.46 5.79
C GLY A 112 18.23 -2.33 6.34
N ALA A 113 17.23 -1.90 5.57
CA ALA A 113 16.31 -0.84 5.98
C ALA A 113 15.47 -1.22 7.22
N LEU A 114 15.06 -2.49 7.34
CA LEU A 114 14.35 -2.99 8.52
C LEU A 114 15.25 -3.06 9.75
N SER A 115 16.52 -3.43 9.58
CA SER A 115 17.53 -3.42 10.66
C SER A 115 17.82 -2.01 11.15
N GLU A 116 17.88 -1.05 10.23
CA GLU A 116 18.08 0.38 10.52
C GLU A 116 16.85 0.99 11.20
N LEU A 117 15.64 0.63 10.75
CA LEU A 117 14.38 0.99 11.39
C LEU A 117 14.29 0.41 12.81
N ARG A 118 14.69 -0.85 13.04
CA ARG A 118 14.76 -1.48 14.37
C ARG A 118 15.76 -0.77 15.27
N THR A 119 16.92 -0.40 14.73
CA THR A 119 17.95 0.34 15.46
C THR A 119 17.40 1.71 15.88
N ALA A 120 16.80 2.44 14.95
CA ALA A 120 16.17 3.73 15.21
C ALA A 120 15.01 3.61 16.21
N LEU A 121 14.15 2.60 16.07
CA LEU A 121 13.08 2.34 17.03
C LEU A 121 13.62 1.93 18.40
N SER A 122 14.76 1.24 18.47
CA SER A 122 15.37 0.79 19.73
C SER A 122 16.11 1.90 20.46
N GLU A 123 16.65 2.88 19.72
CA GLU A 123 17.36 4.04 20.24
C GLU A 123 16.40 5.17 20.62
N ALA A 124 15.21 5.22 20.00
CA ALA A 124 14.15 6.13 20.38
C ALA A 124 13.60 5.78 21.78
N ASP A 125 13.56 6.77 22.67
CA ASP A 125 12.94 6.66 23.98
C ASP A 125 11.47 6.25 23.87
N LEU A 126 11.05 5.37 24.78
CA LEU A 126 9.71 4.84 24.82
C LEU A 126 8.71 5.94 25.23
N PRO A 127 7.56 6.07 24.52
CA PRO A 127 6.54 7.04 24.91
C PRO A 127 6.05 6.82 26.36
N GLU A 128 5.74 7.93 27.04
CA GLU A 128 5.19 7.91 28.40
C GLU A 128 3.82 7.23 28.46
N ASN A 129 3.05 7.33 27.36
CA ASN A 129 1.73 6.73 27.24
C ASN A 129 1.81 5.18 27.16
N PRO A 130 1.08 4.44 28.02
CA PRO A 130 1.15 2.98 28.08
C PRO A 130 0.58 2.27 26.84
N GLU A 131 -0.38 2.86 26.12
CA GLU A 131 -0.89 2.28 24.87
C GLU A 131 0.10 2.47 23.72
N SER A 132 0.70 3.67 23.61
CA SER A 132 1.74 3.94 22.61
C SER A 132 2.97 3.04 22.84
N ARG A 133 3.29 2.74 24.10
CA ARG A 133 4.35 1.80 24.45
C ARG A 133 4.07 0.38 23.95
N ARG A 134 2.86 -0.13 24.16
CA ARG A 134 2.45 -1.46 23.68
C ARG A 134 2.50 -1.53 22.16
N LEU A 135 2.01 -0.51 21.47
CA LEU A 135 2.02 -0.48 20.00
C LEU A 135 3.45 -0.48 19.42
N ILE A 136 4.38 0.25 20.05
CA ILE A 136 5.80 0.25 19.66
C ILE A 136 6.43 -1.12 19.93
N GLU A 137 6.06 -1.78 21.03
CA GLU A 137 6.54 -3.12 21.39
C GLU A 137 6.01 -4.19 20.41
N ASP A 138 4.74 -4.11 20.03
CA ASP A 138 4.13 -4.95 19.00
C ASP A 138 4.79 -4.75 17.64
N ALA A 139 5.06 -3.50 17.24
CA ALA A 139 5.77 -3.19 16.00
C ALA A 139 7.21 -3.76 15.99
N ARG A 140 7.91 -3.72 17.13
CA ARG A 140 9.25 -4.33 17.28
C ARG A 140 9.18 -5.85 17.16
N ASN A 141 8.20 -6.49 17.79
CA ASN A 141 7.99 -7.94 17.69
C ASN A 141 7.67 -8.37 16.25
N LEU A 142 6.78 -7.65 15.57
CA LEU A 142 6.40 -7.93 14.18
C LEU A 142 7.59 -7.79 13.22
N THR A 143 8.42 -6.76 13.42
CA THR A 143 9.63 -6.54 12.60
C THR A 143 10.62 -7.69 12.77
N GLY A 144 10.82 -8.18 14.00
CA GLY A 144 11.69 -9.34 14.27
C GLY A 144 11.16 -10.65 13.66
N GLU A 145 9.85 -10.84 13.65
CA GLU A 145 9.22 -11.99 12.98
C GLU A 145 9.41 -11.94 11.46
N ILE A 146 9.25 -10.76 10.86
CA ILE A 146 9.45 -10.56 9.41
C ILE A 146 10.92 -10.81 9.04
N GLU A 147 11.88 -10.31 9.82
CA GLU A 147 13.31 -10.56 9.60
C GLU A 147 13.64 -12.05 9.65
N THR A 148 13.09 -12.78 10.63
CA THR A 148 13.26 -14.23 10.76
C THR A 148 12.69 -14.97 9.54
N ARG A 149 11.47 -14.62 9.11
CA ARG A 149 10.85 -15.22 7.92
C ARG A 149 11.61 -14.91 6.64
N LEU A 150 12.13 -13.69 6.51
CA LEU A 150 12.92 -13.28 5.35
C LEU A 150 14.26 -14.04 5.30
N GLN A 151 14.92 -14.21 6.43
CA GLN A 151 16.17 -14.96 6.54
C GLN A 151 15.98 -16.45 6.22
N ASP A 152 14.87 -17.06 6.66
CA ASP A 152 14.51 -18.45 6.31
C ASP A 152 14.20 -18.58 4.80
N ALA A 153 13.50 -17.62 4.22
CA ALA A 153 13.23 -17.57 2.78
C ALA A 153 14.54 -17.42 1.97
N GLU A 154 15.45 -16.55 2.38
CA GLU A 154 16.77 -16.44 1.77
C GLU A 154 17.60 -17.73 1.92
N GLY A 155 17.52 -18.38 3.07
CA GLY A 155 18.19 -19.66 3.33
C GLY A 155 17.72 -20.76 2.39
N THR A 156 16.41 -20.89 2.20
CA THR A 156 15.82 -21.87 1.27
C THR A 156 16.15 -21.58 -0.19
N VAL A 157 16.11 -20.33 -0.63
CA VAL A 157 16.53 -19.92 -1.99
C VAL A 157 18.01 -20.19 -2.22
N ARG A 158 18.87 -19.86 -1.25
CA ARG A 158 20.32 -20.13 -1.34
C ARG A 158 20.60 -21.64 -1.42
N GLU A 159 19.90 -22.45 -0.63
CA GLU A 159 20.05 -23.91 -0.65
C GLU A 159 19.57 -24.55 -1.97
N GLN A 160 18.46 -24.06 -2.54
CA GLN A 160 18.02 -24.48 -3.88
C GLN A 160 19.09 -24.15 -4.94
N ARG A 161 19.65 -22.94 -4.91
CA ARG A 161 20.72 -22.52 -5.82
C ARG A 161 21.98 -23.39 -5.70
N ASP A 162 22.35 -23.76 -4.48
CA ASP A 162 23.51 -24.62 -4.23
C ASP A 162 23.27 -26.06 -4.72
N ARG A 163 22.03 -26.57 -4.63
CA ARG A 163 21.64 -27.85 -5.26
C ARG A 163 21.71 -27.79 -6.78
N GLU A 164 21.22 -26.72 -7.39
CA GLU A 164 21.26 -26.50 -8.84
C GLU A 164 22.70 -26.42 -9.37
N ARG A 165 23.58 -25.68 -8.68
CA ARG A 165 25.00 -25.63 -9.06
C ARG A 165 25.69 -27.00 -8.98
N ARG A 166 25.32 -27.84 -8.00
CA ARG A 166 25.86 -29.21 -7.90
C ARG A 166 25.37 -30.11 -9.03
N THR A 167 24.11 -30.01 -9.44
CA THR A 167 23.57 -30.80 -10.55
C THR A 167 24.08 -30.35 -11.92
N GLU A 168 24.49 -29.08 -12.05
CA GLU A 168 25.14 -28.54 -13.24
C GLU A 168 26.63 -28.96 -13.33
N THR A 169 27.37 -28.87 -12.21
CA THR A 169 28.79 -29.26 -12.16
C THR A 169 28.99 -30.77 -12.29
N GLY A 170 28.07 -31.58 -11.72
CA GLY A 170 28.13 -33.04 -11.81
C GLY A 170 27.90 -33.64 -13.21
N ARG A 171 27.48 -32.84 -14.20
CA ARG A 171 27.35 -33.26 -15.60
C ARG A 171 28.61 -33.04 -16.43
N GLN A 172 29.58 -32.26 -15.93
CA GLN A 172 30.77 -31.87 -16.69
C GLN A 172 31.97 -32.80 -16.48
N ASP A 173 31.96 -33.64 -15.44
CA ASP A 173 33.03 -34.60 -15.14
C ASP A 173 32.82 -35.99 -15.79
N ASP A 174 31.66 -36.27 -16.40
CA ASP A 174 31.36 -37.53 -17.09
C ASP A 174 31.59 -37.48 -18.63
N ASP A 175 32.17 -36.38 -19.15
CA ASP A 175 32.41 -36.20 -20.60
C ASP A 175 33.91 -36.25 -20.99
N SER A 176 34.70 -37.07 -20.29
CA SER A 176 36.10 -37.34 -20.68
C SER A 176 36.36 -38.75 -21.22
N THR A 177 35.33 -39.59 -21.37
CA THR A 177 35.50 -40.94 -21.97
C THR A 177 34.51 -41.39 -23.04
N SER A 178 33.56 -40.56 -23.50
CA SER A 178 32.68 -40.95 -24.62
C SER A 178 32.64 -39.92 -25.74
N ARG A 179 33.73 -39.88 -26.52
CA ARG A 179 33.60 -39.55 -27.93
C ARG A 179 32.68 -40.61 -28.55
N ASP A 180 31.59 -40.15 -29.13
CA ASP A 180 30.62 -40.91 -29.93
C ASP A 180 29.44 -41.54 -29.14
N ARG A 181 28.41 -40.73 -28.88
CA ARG A 181 27.00 -41.19 -28.88
C ARG A 181 26.05 -39.99 -28.87
N GLY A 182 25.70 -39.52 -30.06
CA GLY A 182 24.51 -38.68 -30.24
C GLY A 182 23.25 -39.46 -29.85
N VAL A 183 22.29 -38.78 -29.23
CA VAL A 183 20.98 -39.35 -28.90
C VAL A 183 20.15 -39.41 -30.18
N MET A 184 19.88 -40.62 -30.67
CA MET A 184 18.92 -40.87 -31.75
C MET A 184 17.52 -40.91 -31.13
N ILE A 185 16.66 -39.99 -31.52
CA ILE A 185 15.22 -40.05 -31.21
C ILE A 185 14.58 -40.83 -32.36
N ASP A 186 14.08 -42.03 -32.08
CA ASP A 186 13.28 -42.78 -33.06
C ASP A 186 11.94 -42.07 -33.24
N VAL A 187 11.77 -41.44 -34.40
CA VAL A 187 10.49 -40.92 -34.88
C VAL A 187 9.84 -42.05 -35.67
N THR A 188 8.97 -42.82 -35.02
CA THR A 188 8.02 -43.66 -35.74
C THR A 188 6.96 -42.77 -36.34
N ASP A 189 7.01 -42.57 -37.66
CA ASP A 189 5.89 -42.07 -38.45
C ASP A 189 4.69 -42.98 -38.17
N ALA A 190 3.64 -42.40 -37.59
CA ALA A 190 2.34 -43.03 -37.47
C ALA A 190 1.74 -43.15 -38.87
N ALA A 191 2.19 -44.17 -39.60
CA ALA A 191 1.52 -44.62 -40.81
C ALA A 191 0.13 -45.10 -40.39
N ALA A 192 -0.88 -44.39 -40.91
CA ALA A 192 -2.28 -44.76 -40.84
C ALA A 192 -2.45 -46.23 -41.24
N ASP A 193 -2.86 -47.06 -40.28
CA ASP A 193 -3.53 -48.32 -40.59
C ASP A 193 -4.79 -48.38 -39.73
N GLY A 194 -5.92 -48.23 -40.40
CA GLY A 194 -7.23 -48.40 -39.80
C GLY A 194 -7.45 -49.89 -39.56
N GLN A 195 -7.76 -50.24 -38.31
CA GLN A 195 -8.42 -51.49 -37.98
C GLN A 195 -9.20 -51.29 -36.69
N ASP A 196 -10.53 -51.31 -36.86
CA ASP A 196 -11.52 -51.48 -35.81
C ASP A 196 -11.21 -52.71 -34.97
N GLU A 197 -11.06 -52.53 -33.66
CA GLU A 197 -11.29 -53.58 -32.67
C GLU A 197 -12.12 -52.97 -31.53
N GLN A 198 -13.39 -53.34 -31.53
CA GLN A 198 -14.32 -53.09 -30.43
C GLN A 198 -13.91 -53.93 -29.22
N SER A 199 -13.66 -53.30 -28.08
CA SER A 199 -13.82 -53.84 -26.72
C SER A 199 -13.77 -52.66 -25.76
N ALA A 200 -14.92 -52.16 -25.31
CA ALA A 200 -15.68 -52.62 -24.15
C ALA A 200 -15.23 -51.90 -22.86
N ASP A 201 -16.15 -51.08 -22.38
CA ASP A 201 -16.28 -50.59 -21.00
C ASP A 201 -15.14 -49.70 -20.47
N ASP A 202 -15.21 -48.43 -20.85
CA ASP A 202 -14.82 -47.36 -19.92
C ASP A 202 -16.02 -46.42 -19.79
N ALA A 203 -16.81 -46.64 -18.73
CA ALA A 203 -17.70 -45.63 -18.20
C ALA A 203 -16.83 -44.55 -17.51
N ALA A 204 -16.02 -43.86 -18.30
CA ALA A 204 -15.59 -42.53 -17.93
C ALA A 204 -16.87 -41.70 -17.96
N ALA A 205 -17.36 -41.33 -16.79
CA ALA A 205 -18.21 -40.17 -16.69
C ALA A 205 -17.42 -39.06 -17.39
N ASP A 206 -17.88 -38.64 -18.56
CA ASP A 206 -17.47 -37.39 -19.17
C ASP A 206 -17.74 -36.33 -18.09
N ASP A 207 -16.70 -36.00 -17.32
CA ASP A 207 -16.54 -34.73 -16.63
C ASP A 207 -16.34 -33.67 -17.73
N GLU A 208 -17.31 -33.60 -18.65
CA GLU A 208 -17.41 -32.53 -19.60
C GLU A 208 -17.65 -31.28 -18.75
N PRO A 209 -16.72 -30.32 -18.76
CA PRO A 209 -16.88 -29.11 -17.96
C PRO A 209 -18.23 -28.50 -18.31
N PRO A 210 -18.99 -28.00 -17.33
CA PRO A 210 -20.32 -27.48 -17.59
C PRO A 210 -20.23 -26.47 -18.73
N GLU A 211 -20.88 -26.77 -19.85
CA GLU A 211 -20.92 -25.87 -21.00
C GLU A 211 -21.59 -24.59 -20.51
N VAL A 212 -20.79 -23.53 -20.37
CA VAL A 212 -21.30 -22.24 -19.95
C VAL A 212 -22.01 -21.63 -21.14
N ASP A 213 -23.34 -21.54 -21.08
CA ASP A 213 -24.14 -20.83 -22.07
C ASP A 213 -23.86 -19.32 -21.97
N VAL A 214 -22.84 -18.88 -22.70
CA VAL A 214 -22.40 -17.48 -22.72
C VAL A 214 -23.53 -16.54 -23.14
N GLU A 215 -24.44 -17.00 -24.00
CA GLU A 215 -25.61 -16.23 -24.45
C GLU A 215 -26.56 -15.94 -23.28
N SER A 216 -26.84 -16.93 -22.43
CA SER A 216 -27.68 -16.81 -21.23
C SER A 216 -27.07 -15.85 -20.21
N GLU A 217 -25.76 -15.99 -19.99
CA GLU A 217 -25.01 -15.16 -19.03
C GLU A 217 -24.93 -13.69 -19.50
N LEU A 218 -24.74 -13.46 -20.79
CA LEU A 218 -24.71 -12.11 -21.35
C LEU A 218 -26.07 -11.41 -21.30
N GLU A 219 -27.17 -12.14 -21.50
CA GLU A 219 -28.52 -11.60 -21.34
C GLU A 219 -28.77 -11.18 -19.88
N SER A 220 -28.34 -12.01 -18.90
CA SER A 220 -28.47 -11.71 -17.47
C SER A 220 -27.70 -10.44 -17.06
N ILE A 221 -26.46 -10.29 -17.52
CA ILE A 221 -25.63 -9.11 -17.26
C ILE A 221 -26.22 -7.85 -17.90
N LYS A 222 -26.78 -7.98 -19.11
CA LYS A 222 -27.43 -6.86 -19.82
C LYS A 222 -28.69 -6.40 -19.07
N ASP A 223 -29.52 -7.33 -18.62
CA ASP A 223 -30.70 -7.02 -17.82
C ASP A 223 -30.36 -6.35 -16.48
N GLU A 224 -29.27 -6.76 -15.83
CA GLU A 224 -28.78 -6.13 -14.60
C GLU A 224 -28.28 -4.69 -14.88
N LEU A 225 -27.53 -4.52 -15.97
CA LEU A 225 -27.03 -3.21 -16.37
C LEU A 225 -28.17 -2.25 -16.72
N ASP A 226 -29.17 -2.69 -17.50
CA ASP A 226 -30.33 -1.88 -17.87
C ASP A 226 -31.13 -1.46 -16.62
N ARG A 227 -31.32 -2.36 -15.63
CA ARG A 227 -31.94 -2.00 -14.34
C ARG A 227 -31.12 -0.99 -13.55
N SER A 228 -29.80 -1.18 -13.50
CA SER A 228 -28.92 -0.25 -12.77
C SER A 228 -28.92 1.14 -13.41
N GLN A 229 -28.96 1.20 -14.74
CA GLN A 229 -29.01 2.44 -15.50
C GLN A 229 -30.35 3.14 -15.33
N GLN A 230 -31.46 2.40 -15.32
CA GLN A 230 -32.78 2.95 -15.05
C GLN A 230 -32.90 3.51 -13.62
N ALA A 231 -32.30 2.86 -12.63
CA ALA A 231 -32.27 3.36 -11.26
C ALA A 231 -31.44 4.65 -11.12
N LEU A 232 -30.36 4.78 -11.90
CA LEU A 232 -29.58 6.02 -11.96
C LEU A 232 -30.33 7.15 -12.65
N ASP A 233 -31.03 6.87 -13.76
CA ASP A 233 -31.87 7.84 -14.46
C ASP A 233 -33.07 8.29 -13.61
N GLU A 234 -33.61 7.43 -12.74
CA GLU A 234 -34.68 7.79 -11.79
C GLU A 234 -34.17 8.64 -10.62
N ALA A 235 -32.94 8.38 -10.15
CA ALA A 235 -32.29 9.20 -9.13
C ALA A 235 -31.86 10.59 -9.64
N ASP A 236 -31.63 10.75 -10.95
CA ASP A 236 -31.24 12.03 -11.57
C ASP A 236 -32.44 12.86 -12.08
N LYS A 237 -33.68 12.37 -11.92
CA LYS A 237 -34.88 13.18 -12.16
C LYS A 237 -35.13 14.09 -10.95
N PRO A 238 -35.05 15.43 -11.10
CA PRO A 238 -35.47 16.33 -10.03
C PRO A 238 -36.99 16.16 -9.81
N ASP A 239 -37.38 15.88 -8.56
CA ASP A 239 -38.76 15.83 -8.10
C ASP A 239 -39.56 17.06 -8.57
N ALA A 240 -40.32 16.87 -9.65
CA ALA A 240 -41.30 17.83 -10.13
C ALA A 240 -42.69 17.17 -10.07
N ASP A 241 -43.07 16.68 -8.89
CA ASP A 241 -44.45 16.72 -8.38
C ASP A 241 -44.53 15.94 -7.05
N THR A 242 -44.26 16.63 -5.94
CA THR A 242 -44.88 16.30 -4.66
C THR A 242 -45.34 17.60 -4.04
N SER A 243 -46.54 18.03 -4.43
CA SER A 243 -47.28 19.06 -3.69
C SER A 243 -47.55 18.52 -2.27
N PRO A 244 -47.10 19.19 -1.19
CA PRO A 244 -47.51 18.82 0.14
C PRO A 244 -48.92 19.37 0.37
N ASP A 245 -49.91 18.48 0.34
CA ASP A 245 -51.26 18.81 0.81
C ASP A 245 -51.17 19.21 2.29
N SER A 246 -51.71 20.39 2.56
CA SER A 246 -51.58 21.10 3.83
C SER A 246 -52.62 20.56 4.80
N GLN A 247 -52.20 19.76 5.78
CA GLN A 247 -53.00 19.47 6.97
C GLN A 247 -52.40 20.23 8.17
N GLN A 248 -52.74 21.52 8.28
CA GLN A 248 -52.71 22.29 9.51
C GLN A 248 -54.13 22.24 10.11
N SER A 249 -54.32 21.55 11.24
CA SER A 249 -54.36 22.14 12.59
C SER A 249 -55.69 22.81 12.91
N ASP A 250 -56.64 22.03 13.45
CA ASP A 250 -57.75 22.54 14.25
C ASP A 250 -57.60 21.96 15.66
N GLU A 251 -56.78 22.59 16.49
CA GLU A 251 -56.86 22.42 17.94
C GLU A 251 -56.42 23.74 18.60
N ASP A 252 -57.35 24.69 18.66
CA ASP A 252 -57.29 25.80 19.62
C ASP A 252 -58.57 25.80 20.45
N THR A 253 -58.37 25.50 21.72
CA THR A 253 -59.28 25.71 22.83
C THR A 253 -59.27 27.20 23.16
N ASP A 254 -60.42 27.87 23.11
CA ASP A 254 -60.60 29.13 23.81
C ASP A 254 -61.98 29.20 24.46
N GLU A 255 -61.95 29.39 25.78
CA GLU A 255 -63.09 29.63 26.67
C GLU A 255 -63.80 30.95 26.32
N PRO A 256 -65.14 31.04 26.47
CA PRO A 256 -65.79 32.32 26.58
C PRO A 256 -66.02 32.70 28.05
N GLU A 257 -65.27 33.69 28.54
CA GLU A 257 -65.78 34.61 29.56
C GLU A 257 -66.66 35.67 28.87
N ASN A 258 -67.93 35.78 29.29
CA ASN A 258 -68.63 37.05 29.47
C ASN A 258 -69.99 36.87 30.19
N GLU A 259 -70.16 37.69 31.23
CA GLU A 259 -71.38 38.14 31.95
C GLU A 259 -72.26 37.14 32.73
#